data_AF-A0A966B385-F1
#
_entry.id   AF-A0A966B385-F1
#
_cell.length_a   1.000
_cell.length_b   1.000
_cell.length_c   1.000
_cell.angle_alpha   90.00
_cell.angle_beta   90.00
_cell.angle_gamma   90.00
#
_symmetry.space_group_name_H-M   'P 1'
#
loop_
_entity.id
_entity.type
_entity.pdbx_description
1 polymer ?
#
loop_
_entity_poly.entity_id
_entity_poly.type
_entity_poly.pdbx_seq_one_letter_code
_entity_poly.pdbx_strand_id
1 'polypeptide(L)'
;MKKFNFPERLGLPDVTVIDNSYSNELFRTRNWRKSLFIAVLISLCSGSLFAQKGYHRSQKIELKKGWNAVYLEVDPEDPDPGQFVKGTPIDIVATLFVRRSTAQFSSDPEANLLREEGWAVWYAETRPDSFLSDLAAVSGGRAYLIHSVSDFILNVEAPSSTWSNVSWKSNSYNFVGFSVKDRAGPTFKQFFDPSKSHRDSPIYRLKDGKWVRVEEKSSESIRSGEAFWIYCKGSSKYGGPLEVSTGSSYQGMVIGTGGGNFTLRNLTDHPVSTSLSQIVPSGKGQPMDFALRVLDGPEDPIRTEPIAFPSGNWEKDLLVLEPEQAITVPF
;
A
#
# COMPACT_ATOMS: atom_id res chain seq x y z
N MET A 1 -29.23 -58.53 -1.94
CA MET A 1 -28.16 -57.96 -1.09
C MET A 1 -28.76 -56.80 -0.29
N LYS A 2 -29.18 -57.09 0.94
CA LYS A 2 -28.54 -56.74 2.23
C LYS A 2 -28.63 -55.25 2.60
N LYS A 3 -29.68 -54.93 3.36
CA LYS A 3 -29.80 -53.76 4.26
C LYS A 3 -28.90 -53.97 5.47
N PHE A 4 -28.21 -52.93 5.92
CA PHE A 4 -27.42 -52.93 7.17
C PHE A 4 -27.99 -51.88 8.13
N ASN A 5 -28.41 -52.34 9.31
CA ASN A 5 -28.78 -51.56 10.48
C ASN A 5 -27.51 -51.22 11.30
N PHE A 6 -27.51 -50.07 11.97
CA PHE A 6 -26.54 -49.70 13.01
C PHE A 6 -27.22 -49.68 14.39
N PRO A 7 -26.59 -50.21 15.46
CA PRO A 7 -27.16 -50.24 16.80
C PRO A 7 -26.66 -49.13 17.75
N GLU A 8 -27.56 -48.82 18.67
CA GLU A 8 -27.48 -48.37 20.07
C GLU A 8 -26.24 -47.74 20.74
N ARG A 9 -26.64 -46.71 21.51
CA ARG A 9 -26.06 -46.00 22.67
C ARG A 9 -25.12 -46.80 23.59
N LEU A 10 -24.03 -46.14 23.99
CA LEU A 10 -23.22 -46.44 25.17
C LEU A 10 -23.33 -45.27 26.18
N GLY A 11 -23.65 -45.61 27.43
CA GLY A 11 -23.74 -44.69 28.56
C GLY A 11 -22.37 -44.33 29.14
N LEU A 12 -22.32 -43.18 29.82
CA LEU A 12 -21.19 -42.73 30.62
C LEU A 12 -21.59 -42.66 32.10
N PRO A 13 -20.68 -42.97 33.04
CA PRO A 13 -20.99 -43.15 34.46
C PRO A 13 -20.96 -41.85 35.29
N ASP A 14 -21.74 -41.90 36.38
CA ASP A 14 -21.75 -41.01 37.54
C ASP A 14 -20.40 -40.92 38.25
N VAL A 15 -19.95 -39.70 38.63
CA VAL A 15 -18.88 -39.49 39.61
C VAL A 15 -19.18 -38.28 40.51
N THR A 16 -19.54 -38.65 41.75
CA THR A 16 -19.39 -38.04 43.09
C THR A 16 -19.01 -36.56 43.32
N VAL A 17 -19.82 -36.00 44.23
CA VAL A 17 -19.66 -34.83 45.11
C VAL A 17 -18.40 -34.91 46.00
N ILE A 18 -17.67 -33.79 46.12
CA ILE A 18 -16.74 -33.55 47.23
C ILE A 18 -17.15 -32.24 47.91
N ASP A 19 -17.54 -32.37 49.18
CA ASP A 19 -17.76 -31.31 50.16
C ASP A 19 -16.42 -30.98 50.82
N ASN A 20 -16.15 -29.70 51.10
CA ASN A 20 -15.06 -29.28 51.98
C ASN A 20 -15.41 -27.95 52.64
N SER A 21 -15.91 -28.11 53.87
CA SER A 21 -16.10 -27.07 54.87
C SER A 21 -14.76 -26.68 55.49
N TYR A 22 -14.47 -25.38 55.56
CA TYR A 22 -13.52 -24.82 56.53
C TYR A 22 -14.03 -23.49 57.10
N SER A 23 -13.73 -23.33 58.37
CA SER A 23 -14.35 -22.56 59.45
C SER A 23 -14.14 -21.04 59.46
N ASN A 24 -15.07 -20.39 60.18
CA ASN A 24 -15.07 -18.99 60.61
C ASN A 24 -13.94 -18.65 61.62
N GLU A 25 -13.41 -17.42 61.56
CA GLU A 25 -13.62 -16.34 62.54
C GLU A 25 -12.45 -15.31 62.53
N LEU A 26 -12.80 -14.01 62.49
CA LEU A 26 -12.51 -12.99 63.53
C LEU A 26 -12.42 -11.55 62.99
N PHE A 27 -12.77 -10.62 63.88
CA PHE A 27 -13.30 -9.27 63.70
C PHE A 27 -12.30 -8.12 63.46
N ARG A 28 -12.85 -6.98 62.98
CA ARG A 28 -12.45 -5.54 63.17
C ARG A 28 -11.20 -5.06 62.39
N THR A 29 -11.25 -4.06 61.52
CA THR A 29 -11.59 -2.63 61.74
C THR A 29 -11.80 -1.91 60.37
N ARG A 30 -12.89 -1.15 60.18
CA ARG A 30 -13.01 0.33 60.27
C ARG A 30 -12.43 1.12 59.07
N ASN A 31 -13.35 1.50 58.16
CA ASN A 31 -13.37 2.70 57.30
C ASN A 31 -12.48 2.86 56.05
N TRP A 32 -11.72 1.86 55.58
CA TRP A 32 -10.95 2.05 54.33
C TRP A 32 -11.74 1.76 53.03
N ARG A 33 -12.87 1.06 53.12
CA ARG A 33 -13.59 0.54 51.95
C ARG A 33 -14.39 1.58 51.15
N LYS A 34 -14.68 2.77 51.68
CA LYS A 34 -15.44 3.80 50.93
C LYS A 34 -14.55 4.72 50.08
N SER A 35 -13.26 4.87 50.43
CA SER A 35 -12.32 5.68 49.63
C SER A 35 -11.72 4.91 48.44
N LEU A 36 -11.67 3.57 48.51
CA LEU A 36 -11.15 2.77 47.39
C LEU A 36 -12.12 2.66 46.20
N PHE A 37 -13.43 2.77 46.40
CA PHE A 37 -14.40 2.63 45.30
C PHE A 37 -14.52 3.87 44.40
N ILE A 38 -14.25 5.08 44.91
CA ILE A 38 -14.26 6.31 44.09
C ILE A 38 -12.96 6.45 43.28
N ALA A 39 -11.82 6.02 43.83
CA ALA A 39 -10.55 6.04 43.11
C ALA A 39 -10.50 5.02 41.95
N VAL A 40 -11.17 3.87 42.09
CA VAL A 40 -11.24 2.86 41.02
C VAL A 40 -12.19 3.29 39.89
N LEU A 41 -13.28 4.03 40.16
CA LEU A 41 -14.17 4.55 39.11
C LEU A 41 -13.59 5.73 38.30
N ILE A 42 -12.74 6.57 38.90
CA ILE A 42 -12.05 7.66 38.17
C ILE A 42 -10.89 7.10 37.32
N SER A 43 -10.25 6.01 37.78
CA SER A 43 -9.19 5.33 37.03
C SER A 43 -9.72 4.59 35.79
N LEU A 44 -10.96 4.08 35.81
CA LEU A 44 -11.56 3.42 34.64
C LEU A 44 -12.10 4.37 33.56
N CYS A 45 -12.26 5.67 33.82
CA CYS A 45 -12.77 6.62 32.81
C CYS A 45 -11.66 7.37 32.04
N SER A 46 -10.39 7.15 32.35
CA SER A 46 -9.27 7.89 31.72
C SER A 46 -8.58 7.11 30.58
N GLY A 47 -9.06 5.90 30.25
CA GLY A 47 -8.38 4.98 29.33
C GLY A 47 -8.74 5.07 27.84
N SER A 48 -9.51 6.06 27.39
CA SER A 48 -10.05 6.05 26.01
C SER A 48 -9.97 7.38 25.26
N LEU A 49 -8.85 8.12 25.38
CA LEU A 49 -8.69 9.40 24.70
C LEU A 49 -7.36 9.57 23.94
N PHE A 50 -6.85 8.54 23.28
CA PHE A 50 -5.86 8.74 22.20
C PHE A 50 -6.02 7.70 21.09
N ALA A 51 -7.20 7.64 20.46
CA ALA A 51 -7.23 7.24 19.06
C ALA A 51 -6.63 8.42 18.27
N GLN A 52 -5.29 8.45 18.13
CA GLN A 52 -4.68 9.36 17.16
C GLN A 52 -5.27 9.02 15.80
N LYS A 53 -5.97 9.97 15.18
CA LYS A 53 -6.30 9.86 13.76
C LYS A 53 -4.97 9.70 13.02
N GLY A 54 -4.81 8.58 12.33
CA GLY A 54 -3.65 8.29 11.50
C GLY A 54 -3.49 9.35 10.41
N TYR A 55 -2.37 9.31 9.71
CA TYR A 55 -2.11 10.24 8.62
C TYR A 55 -3.03 9.95 7.44
N HIS A 56 -3.82 10.96 7.06
CA HIS A 56 -4.65 10.88 5.86
C HIS A 56 -3.90 11.48 4.68
N ARG A 57 -3.47 10.64 3.74
CA ARG A 57 -3.06 11.07 2.41
C ARG A 57 -4.30 11.04 1.52
N SER A 58 -4.49 12.08 0.71
CA SER A 58 -5.52 12.09 -0.32
C SER A 58 -4.91 12.01 -1.71
N GLN A 59 -5.62 11.37 -2.63
CA GLN A 59 -5.33 11.36 -4.05
C GLN A 59 -6.56 11.87 -4.81
N LYS A 60 -6.34 12.89 -5.65
CA LYS A 60 -7.38 13.47 -6.49
C LYS A 60 -7.18 13.01 -7.93
N ILE A 61 -8.18 12.37 -8.52
CA ILE A 61 -8.13 11.83 -9.88
C ILE A 61 -9.32 12.39 -10.68
N GLU A 62 -9.02 13.03 -11.80
CA GLU A 62 -10.04 13.48 -12.75
C GLU A 62 -10.43 12.33 -13.68
N LEU A 63 -11.70 11.91 -13.59
CA LEU A 63 -12.29 10.90 -14.45
C LEU A 63 -13.09 11.58 -15.56
N LYS A 64 -12.91 11.09 -16.78
CA LYS A 64 -13.77 11.41 -17.92
C LYS A 64 -14.87 10.37 -18.05
N LYS A 65 -16.00 10.79 -18.62
CA LYS A 65 -17.02 9.86 -19.07
C LYS A 65 -16.40 8.79 -19.98
N GLY A 66 -16.68 7.52 -19.68
CA GLY A 66 -16.10 6.36 -20.36
C GLY A 66 -14.96 5.74 -19.56
N TRP A 67 -14.03 5.10 -20.26
CA TRP A 67 -12.91 4.39 -19.65
C TRP A 67 -11.75 5.31 -19.28
N ASN A 68 -11.22 5.12 -18.07
CA ASN A 68 -10.06 5.80 -17.52
C ASN A 68 -9.03 4.76 -17.07
N ALA A 69 -7.75 4.98 -17.38
CA ALA A 69 -6.64 4.17 -16.89
C ALA A 69 -6.03 4.86 -15.66
N VAL A 70 -6.35 4.33 -14.49
CA VAL A 70 -6.07 4.97 -13.20
C VAL A 70 -5.03 4.18 -12.43
N TYR A 71 -4.06 4.86 -11.84
CA TYR A 71 -3.16 4.28 -10.86
C TYR A 71 -3.50 4.80 -9.46
N LEU A 72 -3.92 3.91 -8.57
CA LEU A 72 -4.15 4.30 -7.18
C LEU A 72 -2.82 4.31 -6.44
N GLU A 73 -2.44 5.46 -5.92
CA GLU A 73 -1.19 5.65 -5.16
C GLU A 73 -1.38 5.41 -3.67
N VAL A 74 -2.63 5.38 -3.21
CA VAL A 74 -2.99 5.32 -1.81
C VAL A 74 -4.00 4.19 -1.58
N ASP A 75 -3.96 3.57 -0.41
CA ASP A 75 -4.95 2.56 -0.04
C ASP A 75 -6.25 3.25 0.36
N PRO A 76 -7.39 2.94 -0.30
CA PRO A 76 -8.66 3.52 0.12
C PRO A 76 -8.98 3.11 1.57
N GLU A 77 -9.65 4.01 2.31
CA GLU A 77 -10.10 3.73 3.68
C GLU A 77 -10.97 2.46 3.78
N ASP A 78 -11.84 2.25 2.79
CA ASP A 78 -12.58 1.00 2.61
C ASP A 78 -12.13 0.31 1.32
N PRO A 79 -11.51 -0.89 1.40
CA PRO A 79 -11.08 -1.62 0.21
C PRO A 79 -12.22 -2.32 -0.52
N ASP A 80 -13.44 -2.39 0.03
CA ASP A 80 -14.59 -2.95 -0.69
C ASP A 80 -14.90 -2.10 -1.94
N PRO A 81 -14.90 -2.67 -3.16
CA PRO A 81 -15.13 -1.88 -4.37
C PRO A 81 -16.48 -1.17 -4.38
N GLY A 82 -17.52 -1.77 -3.78
CA GLY A 82 -18.85 -1.18 -3.68
C GLY A 82 -18.91 0.03 -2.76
N GLN A 83 -18.23 -0.01 -1.62
CA GLN A 83 -18.07 1.17 -0.74
C GLN A 83 -17.15 2.22 -1.37
N PHE A 84 -16.04 1.80 -2.00
CA PHE A 84 -15.07 2.69 -2.66
C PHE A 84 -15.73 3.61 -3.71
N VAL A 85 -16.70 3.09 -4.46
CA VAL A 85 -17.41 3.83 -5.52
C VAL A 85 -18.79 4.36 -5.11
N LYS A 86 -19.19 4.19 -3.84
CA LYS A 86 -20.52 4.55 -3.38
C LYS A 86 -20.81 6.04 -3.59
N GLY A 87 -21.94 6.35 -4.22
CA GLY A 87 -22.33 7.74 -4.52
C GLY A 87 -21.50 8.40 -5.64
N THR A 88 -20.69 7.64 -6.36
CA THR A 88 -19.94 8.11 -7.54
C THR A 88 -20.62 7.64 -8.84
N PRO A 89 -20.33 8.26 -10.00
CA PRO A 89 -20.80 7.79 -11.30
C PRO A 89 -19.95 6.62 -11.86
N ILE A 90 -19.19 5.92 -11.03
CA ILE A 90 -18.39 4.76 -11.44
C ILE A 90 -19.28 3.52 -11.42
N ASP A 91 -19.33 2.80 -12.54
CA ASP A 91 -20.17 1.60 -12.69
C ASP A 91 -19.37 0.33 -13.02
N ILE A 92 -18.09 0.46 -13.38
CA ILE A 92 -17.18 -0.68 -13.57
C ILE A 92 -15.78 -0.32 -13.05
N VAL A 93 -15.18 -1.23 -12.27
CA VAL A 93 -13.78 -1.15 -11.84
C VAL A 93 -13.10 -2.48 -12.17
N ALA A 94 -12.03 -2.44 -12.94
CA ALA A 94 -11.30 -3.64 -13.35
C ALA A 94 -9.80 -3.51 -13.06
N THR A 95 -9.15 -4.58 -12.66
CA THR A 95 -7.68 -4.65 -12.51
C THR A 95 -7.16 -5.92 -13.18
N LEU A 96 -5.95 -5.84 -13.72
CA LEU A 96 -5.25 -7.00 -14.22
C LEU A 96 -4.50 -7.69 -13.08
N PHE A 97 -4.83 -8.95 -12.80
CA PHE A 97 -4.03 -9.81 -11.93
C PHE A 97 -3.00 -10.55 -12.77
N VAL A 98 -1.73 -10.18 -12.60
CA VAL A 98 -0.62 -10.91 -13.23
C VAL A 98 -0.25 -12.09 -12.35
N ARG A 99 -0.19 -13.29 -12.94
CA ARG A 99 0.32 -14.47 -12.24
C ARG A 99 1.77 -14.25 -11.82
N ARG A 100 2.04 -14.44 -10.53
CA ARG A 100 3.38 -14.33 -9.94
C ARG A 100 4.16 -15.65 -9.92
N SER A 101 3.51 -16.77 -10.22
CA SER A 101 4.12 -18.10 -10.18
C SER A 101 4.31 -18.68 -11.58
N THR A 102 5.50 -19.23 -11.83
CA THR A 102 5.79 -20.11 -12.98
C THR A 102 5.52 -21.58 -12.64
N ALA A 103 5.01 -21.90 -11.45
CA ALA A 103 4.71 -23.27 -11.06
C ALA A 103 3.60 -23.82 -11.96
N GLN A 104 3.99 -24.72 -12.86
CA GLN A 104 3.10 -25.45 -13.75
C GLN A 104 2.54 -26.72 -13.09
N PHE A 105 3.02 -27.06 -11.89
CA PHE A 105 2.64 -28.26 -11.16
C PHE A 105 2.33 -27.91 -9.70
N SER A 106 1.15 -28.33 -9.23
CA SER A 106 0.78 -28.40 -7.81
C SER A 106 0.57 -29.86 -7.46
N SER A 107 1.15 -30.30 -6.35
CA SER A 107 0.85 -31.60 -5.73
C SER A 107 -0.46 -31.58 -4.92
N ASP A 108 -1.04 -30.40 -4.73
CA ASP A 108 -2.35 -30.21 -4.10
C ASP A 108 -3.43 -30.18 -5.19
N PRO A 109 -4.31 -31.20 -5.27
CA PRO A 109 -5.40 -31.26 -6.24
C PRO A 109 -6.53 -30.26 -5.96
N GLU A 110 -6.59 -29.68 -4.76
CA GLU A 110 -7.55 -28.63 -4.37
C GLU A 110 -6.97 -27.22 -4.60
N ALA A 111 -5.67 -27.11 -4.91
CA ALA A 111 -5.09 -25.83 -5.28
C ALA A 111 -5.75 -25.36 -6.58
N ASN A 112 -6.55 -24.30 -6.47
CA ASN A 112 -7.09 -23.59 -7.61
C ASN A 112 -5.96 -22.82 -8.31
N LEU A 113 -5.09 -23.57 -8.99
CA LEU A 113 -4.09 -23.11 -9.92
C LEU A 113 -4.72 -22.41 -11.13
N LEU A 114 -6.06 -22.27 -11.19
CA LEU A 114 -6.85 -21.62 -12.24
C LEU A 114 -7.41 -20.25 -11.80
N ARG A 115 -6.93 -19.64 -10.72
CA ARG A 115 -6.92 -18.16 -10.67
C ARG A 115 -5.95 -17.68 -11.77
N GLU A 116 -6.49 -17.68 -12.98
CA GLU A 116 -5.82 -17.33 -14.23
C GLU A 116 -5.36 -15.88 -14.17
N GLU A 117 -4.22 -15.66 -14.84
CA GLU A 117 -3.85 -14.30 -15.21
C GLU A 117 -5.03 -13.71 -15.99
N GLY A 118 -5.55 -12.59 -15.53
CA GLY A 118 -6.82 -12.12 -16.05
C GLY A 118 -7.30 -10.86 -15.38
N TRP A 119 -8.41 -10.37 -15.90
CA TRP A 119 -9.11 -9.24 -15.31
C TRP A 119 -9.98 -9.72 -14.17
N ALA A 120 -9.82 -9.09 -13.01
CA ALA A 120 -10.88 -9.07 -12.03
C ALA A 120 -11.66 -7.77 -12.18
N VAL A 121 -12.98 -7.88 -12.10
CA VAL A 121 -13.91 -6.81 -12.40
C VAL A 121 -14.94 -6.72 -11.28
N TRP A 122 -15.26 -5.51 -10.89
CA TRP A 122 -16.44 -5.17 -10.12
C TRP A 122 -17.40 -4.39 -11.01
N TYR A 123 -18.68 -4.69 -10.90
CA TYR A 123 -19.77 -4.02 -11.60
C TYR A 123 -20.74 -3.44 -10.56
N ALA A 124 -21.25 -2.24 -10.81
CA ALA A 124 -22.28 -1.65 -9.94
C ALA A 124 -23.54 -2.52 -9.84
N GLU A 125 -24.11 -2.61 -8.64
CA GLU A 125 -25.32 -3.41 -8.36
C GLU A 125 -26.51 -3.06 -9.26
N THR A 126 -26.57 -1.81 -9.74
CA THR A 126 -27.61 -1.33 -10.66
C THR A 126 -27.49 -1.92 -12.07
N ARG A 127 -26.36 -2.57 -12.41
CA ARG A 127 -26.15 -3.16 -13.72
C ARG A 127 -26.65 -4.60 -13.77
N PRO A 128 -27.17 -5.07 -14.92
CA PRO A 128 -27.67 -6.45 -15.07
C PRO A 128 -26.56 -7.50 -15.01
N ASP A 129 -25.30 -7.13 -15.25
CA ASP A 129 -24.11 -7.98 -15.21
C ASP A 129 -23.40 -7.97 -13.84
N SER A 130 -24.00 -7.36 -12.81
CA SER A 130 -23.41 -7.24 -11.46
C SER A 130 -22.99 -8.58 -10.83
N PHE A 131 -23.71 -9.65 -11.15
CA PHE A 131 -23.43 -11.01 -10.68
C PHE A 131 -22.12 -11.60 -11.22
N LEU A 132 -21.50 -10.98 -12.22
CA LEU A 132 -20.19 -11.38 -12.76
C LEU A 132 -19.01 -10.75 -12.01
N SER A 133 -19.27 -9.97 -10.95
CA SER A 133 -18.21 -9.32 -10.18
C SER A 133 -17.34 -10.34 -9.44
N ASP A 134 -16.02 -10.24 -9.62
CA ASP A 134 -15.01 -11.09 -8.96
C ASP A 134 -13.83 -10.29 -8.38
N LEU A 135 -13.81 -8.97 -8.55
CA LEU A 135 -12.88 -8.07 -7.86
C LEU A 135 -13.26 -7.99 -6.38
N ALA A 136 -12.43 -8.60 -5.53
CA ALA A 136 -12.68 -8.68 -4.09
C ALA A 136 -12.28 -7.42 -3.30
N ALA A 137 -11.31 -6.64 -3.79
CA ALA A 137 -10.80 -5.47 -3.08
C ALA A 137 -10.09 -4.48 -4.01
N VAL A 138 -10.18 -3.19 -3.66
CA VAL A 138 -9.41 -2.08 -4.21
C VAL A 138 -8.24 -1.77 -3.26
N SER A 139 -7.05 -1.57 -3.82
CA SER A 139 -5.81 -1.34 -3.07
C SER A 139 -4.95 -0.32 -3.79
N GLY A 140 -4.19 0.47 -3.05
CA GLY A 140 -3.16 1.34 -3.59
C GLY A 140 -1.97 0.57 -4.18
N GLY A 141 -1.10 1.32 -4.83
CA GLY A 141 0.05 0.79 -5.57
C GLY A 141 -0.35 -0.07 -6.78
N ARG A 142 -1.53 0.14 -7.37
CA ARG A 142 -2.10 -0.72 -8.42
C ARG A 142 -2.82 0.07 -9.51
N ALA A 143 -2.75 -0.45 -10.73
CA ALA A 143 -3.44 0.08 -11.90
C ALA A 143 -4.84 -0.53 -12.07
N TYR A 144 -5.82 0.32 -12.39
CA TYR A 144 -7.21 -0.02 -12.62
C TYR A 144 -7.71 0.59 -13.93
N LEU A 145 -8.64 -0.09 -14.59
CA LEU A 145 -9.55 0.49 -15.56
C LEU A 145 -10.84 0.84 -14.85
N ILE A 146 -11.20 2.10 -14.88
CA ILE A 146 -12.40 2.62 -14.24
C ILE A 146 -13.31 3.19 -15.32
N HIS A 147 -14.51 2.63 -15.46
CA HIS A 147 -15.54 3.19 -16.31
C HIS A 147 -16.41 4.14 -15.48
N SER A 148 -16.66 5.35 -16.00
CA SER A 148 -17.53 6.33 -15.38
C SER A 148 -18.62 6.79 -16.34
N VAL A 149 -19.86 6.91 -15.87
CA VAL A 149 -21.00 7.31 -16.71
C VAL A 149 -21.04 8.82 -16.99
N SER A 150 -20.30 9.63 -16.23
CA SER A 150 -20.14 11.07 -16.41
C SER A 150 -18.74 11.52 -15.98
N ASP A 151 -18.34 12.74 -16.36
CA ASP A 151 -17.12 13.35 -15.80
C ASP A 151 -17.25 13.47 -14.27
N PHE A 152 -16.17 13.17 -13.54
CA PHE A 152 -16.16 13.12 -12.08
C PHE A 152 -14.77 13.37 -11.52
N ILE A 153 -14.69 13.88 -10.30
CA ILE A 153 -13.42 13.99 -9.57
C ILE A 153 -13.48 12.98 -8.43
N LEU A 154 -12.70 11.91 -8.56
CA LEU A 154 -12.55 10.90 -7.53
C LEU A 154 -11.53 11.39 -6.50
N ASN A 155 -11.95 11.49 -5.24
CA ASN A 155 -11.07 11.77 -4.11
C ASN A 155 -10.92 10.48 -3.30
N VAL A 156 -9.71 9.96 -3.23
CA VAL A 156 -9.39 8.77 -2.46
C VAL A 156 -8.67 9.21 -1.19
N GLU A 157 -9.31 9.02 -0.05
CA GLU A 157 -8.73 9.28 1.27
C GLU A 157 -8.13 7.98 1.81
N ALA A 158 -6.93 8.08 2.37
CA ALA A 158 -6.16 6.93 2.80
C ALA A 158 -5.50 7.16 4.15
N PRO A 159 -5.78 6.33 5.18
CA PRO A 159 -5.12 6.42 6.49
C PRO A 159 -3.64 5.99 6.46
N SER A 160 -3.15 5.50 5.32
CA SER A 160 -1.75 5.12 5.10
C SER A 160 -1.40 5.22 3.61
N SER A 161 -0.19 5.71 3.31
CA SER A 161 0.36 5.60 1.96
C SER A 161 0.90 4.17 1.77
N THR A 162 0.54 3.54 0.65
CA THR A 162 1.22 2.32 0.22
C THR A 162 2.37 2.63 -0.70
N TRP A 163 3.45 1.87 -0.56
CA TRP A 163 4.49 1.79 -1.57
C TRP A 163 4.53 0.38 -2.12
N SER A 164 4.37 0.24 -3.44
CA SER A 164 4.57 -1.02 -4.15
C SER A 164 5.72 -0.89 -5.14
N ASN A 165 6.58 -1.91 -5.17
CA ASN A 165 7.51 -2.08 -6.28
C ASN A 165 6.75 -2.65 -7.47
N VAL A 166 7.05 -2.12 -8.66
CA VAL A 166 6.45 -2.63 -9.89
C VAL A 166 6.96 -4.05 -10.15
N SER A 167 6.01 -4.98 -10.25
CA SER A 167 6.30 -6.39 -10.55
C SER A 167 6.23 -6.62 -12.06
N TRP A 168 7.35 -6.45 -12.75
CA TRP A 168 7.41 -6.61 -14.20
C TRP A 168 7.34 -8.08 -14.64
N LYS A 169 6.40 -8.38 -15.53
CA LYS A 169 6.41 -9.60 -16.33
C LYS A 169 7.31 -9.41 -17.55
N SER A 170 8.38 -10.19 -17.59
CA SER A 170 9.36 -10.19 -18.68
C SER A 170 8.72 -10.52 -20.03
N ASN A 171 9.17 -9.83 -21.07
CA ASN A 171 8.75 -10.00 -22.46
C ASN A 171 7.22 -9.87 -22.68
N SER A 172 6.56 -9.06 -21.84
CA SER A 172 5.11 -8.86 -21.87
C SER A 172 4.76 -7.38 -21.69
N TYR A 173 3.55 -7.02 -22.09
CA TYR A 173 2.90 -5.80 -21.64
C TYR A 173 2.48 -5.93 -20.18
N ASN A 174 2.66 -4.85 -19.43
CA ASN A 174 2.31 -4.74 -18.02
C ASN A 174 1.39 -3.53 -17.85
N PHE A 175 0.28 -3.70 -17.14
CA PHE A 175 -0.62 -2.61 -16.80
C PHE A 175 -0.22 -2.02 -15.45
N VAL A 176 0.44 -0.85 -15.49
CA VAL A 176 1.15 -0.27 -14.35
C VAL A 176 1.00 1.24 -14.32
N GLY A 177 1.24 1.85 -13.17
CA GLY A 177 1.42 3.29 -13.03
C GLY A 177 2.50 3.60 -12.01
N PHE A 178 2.74 4.89 -11.77
CA PHE A 178 3.89 5.35 -10.99
C PHE A 178 3.50 6.52 -10.10
N SER A 179 4.00 6.51 -8.87
CA SER A 179 3.91 7.65 -7.96
C SER A 179 4.93 8.71 -8.36
N VAL A 180 4.47 9.67 -9.18
CA VAL A 180 5.27 10.84 -9.60
C VAL A 180 4.65 12.12 -9.05
N LYS A 181 5.40 13.21 -9.02
CA LYS A 181 4.88 14.51 -8.61
C LYS A 181 3.73 14.92 -9.54
N ASP A 182 2.60 15.32 -8.95
CA ASP A 182 1.36 15.68 -9.67
C ASP A 182 1.57 16.79 -10.71
N ARG A 183 2.49 17.73 -10.42
CA ARG A 183 2.90 18.81 -11.34
C ARG A 183 4.37 18.69 -11.68
N ALA A 184 4.68 18.84 -12.96
CA ALA A 184 6.04 18.72 -13.52
C ALA A 184 6.69 17.33 -13.29
N GLY A 185 5.89 16.27 -13.44
CA GLY A 185 6.41 14.90 -13.50
C GLY A 185 7.38 14.70 -14.68
N PRO A 186 8.28 13.69 -14.58
CA PRO A 186 9.27 13.43 -15.61
C PRO A 186 8.60 13.00 -16.92
N THR A 187 9.28 13.24 -18.05
CA THR A 187 8.90 12.66 -19.34
C THR A 187 9.09 11.16 -19.34
N PHE A 188 8.40 10.44 -20.23
CA PHE A 188 8.62 9.00 -20.38
C PHE A 188 10.09 8.68 -20.68
N LYS A 189 10.77 9.53 -21.46
CA LYS A 189 12.20 9.40 -21.69
C LYS A 189 12.97 9.55 -20.39
N GLN A 190 12.80 10.65 -19.65
CA GLN A 190 13.50 10.89 -18.38
C GLN A 190 13.27 9.76 -17.37
N PHE A 191 12.04 9.26 -17.29
CA PHE A 191 11.70 8.20 -16.35
C PHE A 191 12.24 6.84 -16.76
N PHE A 192 12.31 6.48 -18.05
CA PHE A 192 12.74 5.13 -18.46
C PHE A 192 14.15 5.04 -19.02
N ASP A 193 14.86 6.17 -19.17
CA ASP A 193 16.23 6.17 -19.71
C ASP A 193 17.17 5.24 -18.94
N PRO A 194 17.18 5.19 -17.60
CA PRO A 194 18.05 4.28 -16.85
C PRO A 194 17.80 2.79 -17.14
N SER A 195 16.61 2.44 -17.61
CA SER A 195 16.19 1.04 -17.71
C SER A 195 16.33 0.49 -19.12
N LYS A 196 17.33 -0.36 -19.34
CA LYS A 196 17.53 -1.06 -20.63
C LYS A 196 16.31 -1.89 -21.06
N SER A 197 15.51 -2.37 -20.10
CA SER A 197 14.28 -3.14 -20.35
C SER A 197 13.09 -2.31 -20.82
N HIS A 198 13.15 -0.98 -20.66
CA HIS A 198 12.00 -0.09 -20.89
C HIS A 198 12.29 1.11 -21.80
N ARG A 199 13.54 1.58 -21.87
CA ARG A 199 13.97 2.77 -22.64
C ARG A 199 13.34 2.81 -24.04
N ASP A 200 13.48 1.71 -24.78
CA ASP A 200 12.99 1.59 -26.16
C ASP A 200 11.63 0.87 -26.28
N SER A 201 11.04 0.47 -25.16
CA SER A 201 9.82 -0.33 -25.16
C SER A 201 8.59 0.47 -25.60
N PRO A 202 7.63 -0.14 -26.30
CA PRO A 202 6.34 0.47 -26.56
C PRO A 202 5.60 0.82 -25.26
N ILE A 203 4.99 2.00 -25.25
CA ILE A 203 4.17 2.52 -24.15
C ILE A 203 2.84 2.97 -24.74
N TYR A 204 1.73 2.58 -24.12
CA TYR A 204 0.39 3.00 -24.50
C TYR A 204 -0.32 3.68 -23.32
N ARG A 205 -0.96 4.79 -23.63
CA ARG A 205 -1.77 5.62 -22.73
C ARG A 205 -3.22 5.58 -23.20
N LEU A 206 -4.17 5.58 -22.27
CA LEU A 206 -5.58 5.68 -22.62
C LEU A 206 -5.95 7.15 -22.88
N LYS A 207 -6.44 7.47 -24.08
CA LYS A 207 -6.97 8.79 -24.45
C LYS A 207 -8.33 8.58 -25.13
N ASP A 208 -9.36 9.27 -24.65
CA ASP A 208 -10.72 9.21 -25.22
C ASP A 208 -11.25 7.77 -25.42
N GLY A 209 -11.02 6.91 -24.41
CA GLY A 209 -11.44 5.51 -24.43
C GLY A 209 -10.64 4.60 -25.37
N LYS A 210 -9.53 5.08 -25.93
CA LYS A 210 -8.67 4.30 -26.85
C LYS A 210 -7.22 4.27 -26.35
N TRP A 211 -6.57 3.12 -26.51
CA TRP A 211 -5.14 3.01 -26.27
C TRP A 211 -4.37 3.64 -27.42
N VAL A 212 -3.61 4.68 -27.11
CA VAL A 212 -2.77 5.41 -28.06
C VAL A 212 -1.32 5.22 -27.66
N ARG A 213 -0.47 4.93 -28.64
CA ARG A 213 0.97 4.80 -28.42
C ARG A 213 1.57 6.16 -28.08
N VAL A 214 2.50 6.19 -27.12
CA VAL A 214 3.34 7.35 -26.83
C VAL A 214 4.49 7.35 -27.84
N GLU A 215 4.43 8.23 -28.83
CA GLU A 215 5.45 8.35 -29.87
C GLU A 215 6.61 9.25 -29.38
N GLU A 216 6.29 10.45 -28.90
CA GLU A 216 7.28 11.46 -28.48
C GLU A 216 7.56 11.39 -26.97
N LYS A 217 8.22 10.30 -26.55
CA LYS A 217 8.55 10.03 -25.13
C LYS A 217 9.34 11.16 -24.43
N SER A 218 10.06 11.99 -25.18
CA SER A 218 10.82 13.13 -24.66
C SER A 218 9.97 14.36 -24.35
N SER A 219 8.74 14.43 -24.85
CA SER A 219 7.83 15.57 -24.64
C SER A 219 6.57 15.20 -23.84
N GLU A 220 6.19 13.93 -23.81
CA GLU A 220 5.06 13.47 -23.00
C GLU A 220 5.50 13.15 -21.56
N SER A 221 4.93 13.87 -20.59
CA SER A 221 5.12 13.62 -19.15
C SER A 221 4.30 12.45 -18.63
N ILE A 222 4.85 11.71 -17.66
CA ILE A 222 4.12 10.79 -16.79
C ILE A 222 3.34 11.63 -15.77
N ARG A 223 2.11 11.22 -15.45
CA ARG A 223 1.23 11.92 -14.51
C ARG A 223 0.87 11.04 -13.33
N SER A 224 0.76 11.67 -12.16
CA SER A 224 0.19 11.05 -10.97
C SER A 224 -1.23 10.54 -11.28
N GLY A 225 -1.60 9.41 -10.70
CA GLY A 225 -2.93 8.83 -10.91
C GLY A 225 -3.20 8.18 -12.26
N GLU A 226 -2.24 8.15 -13.19
CA GLU A 226 -2.42 7.58 -14.53
C GLU A 226 -1.75 6.20 -14.66
N ALA A 227 -2.44 5.26 -15.32
CA ALA A 227 -1.92 3.94 -15.65
C ALA A 227 -1.67 3.75 -17.15
N PHE A 228 -0.74 2.85 -17.48
CA PHE A 228 -0.19 2.64 -18.80
C PHE A 228 -0.02 1.15 -19.10
N TRP A 229 -0.04 0.82 -20.40
CA TRP A 229 0.56 -0.44 -20.86
C TRP A 229 1.99 -0.22 -21.27
N ILE A 230 2.91 -0.93 -20.63
CA ILE A 230 4.34 -0.80 -20.90
C ILE A 230 4.91 -2.19 -21.16
N TYR A 231 5.59 -2.33 -22.31
CA TYR A 231 6.31 -3.56 -22.61
C TYR A 231 7.61 -3.63 -21.78
N CYS A 232 7.87 -4.76 -21.14
CA CYS A 232 9.14 -5.01 -20.45
C CYS A 232 9.98 -5.98 -21.27
N LYS A 233 11.15 -5.55 -21.78
CA LYS A 233 12.09 -6.42 -22.50
C LYS A 233 13.04 -7.10 -21.50
N GLY A 234 12.99 -8.42 -21.43
CA GLY A 234 13.71 -9.19 -20.41
C GLY A 234 13.17 -8.95 -19.00
N SER A 235 13.90 -9.42 -17.99
CA SER A 235 13.56 -9.19 -16.58
C SER A 235 13.93 -7.78 -16.14
N SER A 236 13.12 -7.20 -15.25
CA SER A 236 13.41 -5.89 -14.67
C SER A 236 12.87 -5.79 -13.25
N LYS A 237 13.61 -5.06 -12.40
CA LYS A 237 13.17 -4.60 -11.08
C LYS A 237 12.96 -3.09 -11.03
N TYR A 238 12.99 -2.44 -12.19
CA TYR A 238 13.03 -0.99 -12.29
C TYR A 238 11.74 -0.35 -11.75
N GLY A 239 11.83 0.40 -10.64
CA GLY A 239 10.71 1.11 -10.05
C GLY A 239 10.59 2.57 -10.51
N GLY A 240 11.68 3.17 -10.97
CA GLY A 240 11.75 4.57 -11.38
C GLY A 240 13.19 5.12 -11.31
N PRO A 241 13.38 6.41 -11.65
CA PRO A 241 14.70 7.04 -11.71
C PRO A 241 15.36 7.23 -10.33
N LEU A 242 14.55 7.32 -9.28
CA LEU A 242 14.99 7.28 -7.89
C LEU A 242 14.59 5.93 -7.31
N GLU A 243 15.57 5.09 -6.98
CA GLU A 243 15.34 3.84 -6.28
C GLU A 243 15.17 4.13 -4.78
N VAL A 244 14.12 3.60 -4.19
CA VAL A 244 13.94 3.55 -2.75
C VAL A 244 14.11 2.10 -2.33
N SER A 245 14.87 1.87 -1.27
CA SER A 245 15.04 0.53 -0.68
C SER A 245 14.95 0.61 0.84
N THR A 246 14.32 -0.38 1.46
CA THR A 246 14.19 -0.49 2.92
C THR A 246 14.87 -1.77 3.38
N GLY A 247 15.42 -1.75 4.60
CA GLY A 247 15.92 -2.97 5.24
C GLY A 247 14.82 -4.00 5.57
N SER A 248 13.55 -3.62 5.48
CA SER A 248 12.39 -4.47 5.69
C SER A 248 11.65 -4.77 4.38
N SER A 249 10.98 -5.92 4.32
CA SER A 249 10.20 -6.38 3.16
C SER A 249 8.75 -5.85 3.13
N TYR A 250 8.38 -4.96 4.05
CA TYR A 250 7.03 -4.39 4.14
C TYR A 250 6.83 -3.23 3.15
N GLN A 251 5.58 -3.00 2.72
CA GLN A 251 5.16 -1.95 1.77
C GLN A 251 5.15 -0.54 2.40
N GLY A 252 6.12 -0.29 3.26
CA GLY A 252 6.15 0.80 4.21
C GLY A 252 6.99 0.41 5.42
N MET A 253 7.10 1.33 6.36
CA MET A 253 8.02 1.19 7.48
C MET A 253 7.36 1.73 8.74
N VAL A 254 7.32 0.90 9.79
CA VAL A 254 6.81 1.31 11.09
C VAL A 254 7.98 1.87 11.89
N ILE A 255 7.90 3.15 12.26
CA ILE A 255 8.89 3.82 13.09
C ILE A 255 8.55 3.53 14.56
N GLY A 256 9.57 3.27 15.40
CA GLY A 256 9.42 3.12 16.85
C GLY A 256 9.34 1.68 17.38
N THR A 257 9.32 0.66 16.51
CA THR A 257 9.33 -0.77 16.92
C THR A 257 10.70 -1.44 16.77
N GLY A 258 11.71 -0.72 16.27
CA GLY A 258 13.09 -1.16 16.10
C GLY A 258 13.90 -0.14 15.28
N GLY A 259 15.23 -0.30 15.23
CA GLY A 259 16.09 0.51 14.37
C GLY A 259 15.99 0.04 12.91
N GLY A 260 16.00 0.98 11.97
CA GLY A 260 15.94 0.66 10.55
C GLY A 260 16.64 1.70 9.68
N ASN A 261 16.59 1.46 8.37
CA ASN A 261 17.01 2.46 7.39
C ASN A 261 16.19 2.33 6.12
N PHE A 262 16.12 3.44 5.40
CA PHE A 262 15.82 3.44 3.97
C PHE A 262 16.98 4.08 3.21
N THR A 263 17.17 3.65 1.97
CA THR A 263 18.19 4.19 1.07
C THR A 263 17.50 4.72 -0.19
N LEU A 264 17.84 5.95 -0.55
CA LEU A 264 17.50 6.59 -1.81
C LEU A 264 18.71 6.52 -2.73
N ARG A 265 18.57 5.98 -3.94
CA ARG A 265 19.65 5.89 -4.93
C ARG A 265 19.22 6.55 -6.23
N ASN A 266 20.07 7.44 -6.75
CA ASN A 266 19.87 8.02 -8.07
C ASN A 266 20.33 7.04 -9.15
N LEU A 267 19.40 6.54 -9.97
CA LEU A 267 19.69 5.65 -11.09
C LEU A 267 19.88 6.40 -12.41
N THR A 268 19.79 7.73 -12.41
CA THR A 268 19.92 8.56 -13.62
C THR A 268 21.37 8.95 -13.88
N ASP A 269 21.61 9.49 -15.07
CA ASP A 269 22.90 10.05 -15.52
C ASP A 269 23.04 11.55 -15.22
N HIS A 270 22.11 12.13 -14.47
CA HIS A 270 22.11 13.54 -14.07
C HIS A 270 21.80 13.71 -12.58
N PRO A 271 22.09 14.88 -11.99
CA PRO A 271 21.80 15.12 -10.58
C PRO A 271 20.29 15.11 -10.29
N VAL A 272 19.90 14.51 -9.17
CA VAL A 272 18.50 14.45 -8.68
C VAL A 272 18.38 15.12 -7.32
N SER A 273 17.48 16.10 -7.20
CA SER A 273 17.11 16.69 -5.92
C SER A 273 16.03 15.84 -5.25
N THR A 274 16.20 15.57 -3.96
CA THR A 274 15.23 14.81 -3.15
C THR A 274 14.84 15.63 -1.93
N SER A 275 13.58 15.50 -1.49
CA SER A 275 13.11 16.08 -0.24
C SER A 275 12.48 14.98 0.62
N LEU A 276 12.54 15.19 1.92
CA LEU A 276 11.86 14.36 2.91
C LEU A 276 10.87 15.24 3.66
N SER A 277 9.70 14.70 3.96
CA SER A 277 8.69 15.42 4.73
C SER A 277 8.10 14.55 5.82
N GLN A 278 7.92 15.11 7.01
CA GLN A 278 7.07 14.53 8.06
C GLN A 278 5.73 15.24 8.04
N ILE A 279 4.66 14.44 8.06
CA ILE A 279 3.30 14.94 8.19
C ILE A 279 2.67 14.27 9.43
N VAL A 280 2.18 15.11 10.34
CA VAL A 280 1.61 14.78 11.64
C VAL A 280 0.13 15.18 11.60
N PRO A 281 -0.81 14.24 11.72
CA PRO A 281 -2.23 14.49 11.44
C PRO A 281 -2.92 15.24 12.57
N SER A 282 -2.50 14.95 13.81
CA SER A 282 -2.87 15.67 15.02
C SER A 282 -1.92 15.29 16.15
N GLY A 283 -1.24 16.25 16.78
CA GLY A 283 -0.37 16.02 17.95
C GLY A 283 1.04 16.60 17.81
N LYS A 284 1.89 16.32 18.81
CA LYS A 284 3.32 16.63 18.76
C LYS A 284 4.00 15.59 17.88
N GLY A 285 4.58 16.00 16.76
CA GLY A 285 5.41 15.12 15.95
C GLY A 285 6.56 14.58 16.77
N GLN A 286 6.95 13.33 16.51
CA GLN A 286 8.14 12.78 17.12
C GLN A 286 9.35 13.52 16.53
N PRO A 287 10.15 14.24 17.34
CA PRO A 287 11.39 14.80 16.85
C PRO A 287 12.26 13.64 16.36
N MET A 288 12.77 13.78 15.15
CA MET A 288 13.70 12.83 14.55
C MET A 288 15.05 13.53 14.44
N ASP A 289 16.07 12.96 15.05
CA ASP A 289 17.45 13.38 14.83
C ASP A 289 18.16 12.18 14.21
N PHE A 290 18.57 12.31 12.95
CA PHE A 290 19.33 11.27 12.28
C PHE A 290 20.52 11.81 11.52
N ALA A 291 21.53 10.96 11.40
CA ALA A 291 22.73 11.25 10.64
C ALA A 291 22.54 10.68 9.23
N LEU A 292 22.43 11.56 8.23
CA LEU A 292 22.40 11.13 6.84
C LEU A 292 23.76 10.53 6.48
N ARG A 293 23.76 9.32 5.94
CA ARG A 293 24.96 8.71 5.38
C ARG A 293 24.87 8.81 3.86
N VAL A 294 25.73 9.63 3.27
CA VAL A 294 25.93 9.66 1.82
C VAL A 294 26.90 8.53 1.47
N LEU A 295 26.47 7.63 0.60
CA LEU A 295 27.28 6.59 0.01
C LEU A 295 27.70 7.10 -1.36
N ASP A 296 28.92 7.61 -1.39
CA ASP A 296 29.51 8.29 -2.53
C ASP A 296 30.22 7.30 -3.46
N GLY A 297 30.39 7.73 -4.71
CA GLY A 297 31.21 7.05 -5.71
C GLY A 297 32.70 6.98 -5.31
N PRO A 298 33.58 6.48 -6.19
CA PRO A 298 34.86 5.85 -5.86
C PRO A 298 35.91 6.65 -5.07
N GLU A 299 35.70 7.94 -4.77
CA GLU A 299 36.72 8.82 -4.17
C GLU A 299 36.48 9.23 -2.71
N ASP A 300 35.26 9.07 -2.15
CA ASP A 300 34.98 9.28 -0.72
C ASP A 300 33.93 8.25 -0.28
N PRO A 301 34.21 7.28 0.60
CA PRO A 301 33.30 6.14 0.73
C PRO A 301 32.04 6.44 1.56
N ILE A 302 32.11 7.34 2.55
CA ILE A 302 30.98 7.64 3.45
C ILE A 302 31.12 9.06 4.02
N ARG A 303 30.20 9.97 3.66
CA ARG A 303 30.03 11.26 4.36
C ARG A 303 28.84 11.19 5.30
N THR A 304 28.99 11.66 6.54
CA THR A 304 27.91 11.69 7.52
C THR A 304 27.54 13.13 7.83
N GLU A 305 26.29 13.51 7.56
CA GLU A 305 25.77 14.85 7.81
C GLU A 305 24.67 14.81 8.88
N PRO A 306 24.85 15.46 10.04
CA PRO A 306 23.82 15.50 11.06
C PRO A 306 22.67 16.37 10.58
N ILE A 307 21.45 15.83 10.62
CA ILE A 307 20.25 16.59 10.31
C ILE A 307 19.29 16.54 11.48
N ALA A 308 19.08 17.70 12.10
CA ALA A 308 18.01 17.89 13.07
C ALA A 308 16.69 18.17 12.33
N PHE A 309 15.62 17.47 12.75
CA PHE A 309 14.28 17.70 12.24
C PHE A 309 13.38 18.23 13.36
N PRO A 310 12.61 19.31 13.10
CA PRO A 310 11.74 19.88 14.11
C PRO A 310 10.62 18.89 14.48
N SER A 311 10.07 19.01 15.69
CA SER A 311 8.84 18.30 16.03
C SER A 311 7.68 18.87 15.19
N GLY A 312 6.89 18.00 14.54
CA GLY A 312 5.67 18.41 13.83
C GLY A 312 5.79 18.21 12.33
N ASN A 313 5.03 19.01 11.57
CA ASN A 313 5.09 18.99 10.10
C ASN A 313 6.35 19.70 9.62
N TRP A 314 7.07 19.07 8.71
CA TRP A 314 8.20 19.70 8.03
C TRP A 314 8.42 19.08 6.65
N GLU A 315 9.06 19.84 5.80
CA GLU A 315 9.66 19.40 4.56
C GLU A 315 11.11 19.90 4.56
N LYS A 316 12.03 19.03 4.17
CA LYS A 316 13.46 19.33 4.14
C LYS A 316 14.06 18.74 2.88
N ASP A 317 14.69 19.61 2.10
CA ASP A 317 15.54 19.18 1.00
C ASP A 317 16.72 18.39 1.55
N LEU A 318 16.96 17.24 0.93
CA LEU A 318 18.15 16.43 1.15
C LEU A 318 19.25 16.88 0.18
N LEU A 319 20.43 16.28 0.33
CA LEU A 319 21.53 16.53 -0.59
C LEU A 319 21.13 16.13 -2.02
N VAL A 320 21.64 16.90 -2.99
CA VAL A 320 21.54 16.52 -4.40
C VAL A 320 22.32 15.23 -4.59
N LEU A 321 21.67 14.22 -5.17
CA LEU A 321 22.30 12.96 -5.52
C LEU A 321 22.86 13.06 -6.94
N GLU A 322 24.18 13.02 -7.07
CA GLU A 322 24.86 12.79 -8.35
C GLU A 322 24.52 11.39 -8.91
N PRO A 323 24.82 11.10 -10.18
CA PRO A 323 24.61 9.78 -10.76
C PRO A 323 25.18 8.65 -9.90
N GLU A 324 24.38 7.60 -9.69
CA GLU A 324 24.71 6.39 -8.90
C GLU A 324 24.93 6.62 -7.38
N GLN A 325 24.91 7.87 -6.89
CA GLN A 325 24.98 8.15 -5.47
C GLN A 325 23.73 7.66 -4.73
N ALA A 326 23.93 7.36 -3.45
CA ALA A 326 22.84 7.01 -2.56
C ALA A 326 22.93 7.74 -1.22
N ILE A 327 21.77 8.04 -0.62
CA ILE A 327 21.65 8.51 0.75
C ILE A 327 20.92 7.46 1.55
N THR A 328 21.51 7.03 2.66
CA THR A 328 20.86 6.19 3.66
C THR A 328 20.41 7.03 4.85
N VAL A 329 19.15 6.88 5.20
CA VAL A 329 18.49 7.55 6.32
C VAL A 329 18.22 6.53 7.42
N PRO A 330 18.95 6.57 8.55
CA PRO A 330 18.65 5.75 9.72
C PRO A 330 17.51 6.37 10.55
N PHE A 331 16.77 5.55 11.31
CA PHE A 331 15.76 5.99 12.26
C PHE A 331 15.56 4.98 13.39
#